data_AF-A0A177YP24-F1
#
_entry.id   AF-A0A177YP24-F1
#
_cell.length_a   1.000
_cell.length_b   1.000
_cell.length_c   1.000
_cell.angle_alpha   90.00
_cell.angle_beta   90.00
_cell.angle_gamma   90.00
#
_symmetry.space_group_name_H-M   'P 1'
#
loop_
_entity.id
_entity.type
_entity.pdbx_description
1 polymer ?
#
loop_
_entity_poly.entity_id
_entity_poly.type
_entity_poly.pdbx_seq_one_letter_code
_entity_poly.pdbx_strand_id
1 'polypeptide(L)'
;MTSVAPYEAAAIQYEPTLFDKSGNVADLLALVGEAARHGAKLITTPEMATTGYCLYDYDEAATVVETVPGPTTDAFAAVASEHGCYVVVGMPEVDADTGLFYNAAVLVGPEGVVGKHRKTHSYIAEPKWAAPGNLGHQVFDTPIGRISLLICMDMHFVETARVVALDGADVICHISNWLAERTPAPYWISRAFENRCYVVESNRWGLERTVQFSGGTCIIEPDGTVASSIDSGNGIVYAQIDPARAREQNPWGDRRPELYRELQSNTFLWNPLDFFSLYGHRTLPDGARTAVTVVQSTPTTDVEANVSAIENMMSKANGGELLVFPELSITGPLSTDRPASAVAESLDGPSLARIADAAARTSTTVVVGLAEFADATFYNTAVVVGPSGILGSYRQTHVAPADTEFFDAGDSWAVLDLPAGRVGILLGNDVHFPEAGRVLALRGCDIVVCPAAMSAPVGGHVGTTIPHQGAILTDADPLHWHHMRVRAGENNVWFAFANAFDPDRGFDGHSGVFGPDTFAFPRGESVVTTERGAATAVVDTTNLDSVYPTNVVRRKDLVSMRLPHHYPTLSAASKVAVDA
;
A
#
# COMPACT_ATOMS: atom_id res chain seq x y z
N MET A 1 15.38 22.63 12.77
CA MET A 1 13.94 22.93 12.67
C MET A 1 13.41 23.22 14.07
N THR A 2 12.62 24.27 14.25
CA THR A 2 11.90 24.51 15.51
C THR A 2 11.00 23.33 15.82
N SER A 3 11.04 22.81 17.04
CA SER A 3 10.17 21.72 17.49
C SER A 3 8.72 22.20 17.40
N VAL A 4 7.91 21.52 16.59
CA VAL A 4 6.46 21.75 16.54
C VAL A 4 5.86 21.03 17.74
N ALA A 5 5.05 21.72 18.54
CA ALA A 5 4.40 21.09 19.69
C ALA A 5 3.28 20.15 19.22
N PRO A 6 3.01 19.05 19.96
CA PRO A 6 1.82 18.23 19.72
C PRO A 6 0.55 19.07 19.78
N TYR A 7 -0.43 18.72 18.95
CA TYR A 7 -1.70 19.43 18.84
C TYR A 7 -2.87 18.48 18.61
N GLU A 8 -4.08 18.91 18.95
CA GLU A 8 -5.29 18.15 18.65
C GLU A 8 -5.70 18.35 17.19
N ALA A 9 -5.98 17.27 16.49
CA ALA A 9 -6.58 17.28 15.15
C ALA A 9 -8.00 16.71 15.21
N ALA A 10 -8.81 17.10 14.22
CA ALA A 10 -10.18 16.63 14.07
C ALA A 10 -10.45 16.19 12.62
N ALA A 11 -11.17 15.09 12.45
CA ALA A 11 -11.68 14.65 11.16
C ALA A 11 -13.21 14.56 11.21
N ILE A 12 -13.88 15.11 10.21
CA ILE A 12 -15.34 15.22 10.15
C ILE A 12 -15.91 14.15 9.23
N GLN A 13 -16.91 13.43 9.72
CA GLN A 13 -17.78 12.59 8.91
C GLN A 13 -19.06 13.36 8.60
N TYR A 14 -19.43 13.47 7.33
CA TYR A 14 -20.62 14.23 6.91
C TYR A 14 -21.29 13.61 5.68
N GLU A 15 -22.61 13.54 5.69
CA GLU A 15 -23.44 13.21 4.52
C GLU A 15 -23.99 14.50 3.88
N PRO A 16 -23.40 14.99 2.78
CA PRO A 16 -23.92 16.15 2.08
C PRO A 16 -25.22 15.86 1.33
N THR A 17 -26.07 16.87 1.22
CA THR A 17 -27.24 16.88 0.36
C THR A 17 -26.85 17.38 -1.04
N LEU A 18 -27.03 16.54 -2.07
CA LEU A 18 -26.65 16.87 -3.45
C LEU A 18 -27.32 18.18 -3.91
N PHE A 19 -26.52 19.10 -4.45
CA PHE A 19 -26.89 20.45 -4.92
C PHE A 19 -27.31 21.48 -3.84
N ASP A 20 -27.48 21.11 -2.57
CA ASP A 20 -27.76 22.09 -1.50
C ASP A 20 -26.46 22.68 -0.93
N LYS A 21 -25.78 23.48 -1.75
CA LYS A 21 -24.50 24.06 -1.38
C LYS A 21 -24.57 24.92 -0.12
N SER A 22 -25.63 25.74 -0.01
CA SER A 22 -25.83 26.61 1.14
C SER A 22 -26.01 25.84 2.44
N GLY A 23 -26.85 24.80 2.45
CA GLY A 23 -27.10 23.97 3.62
C GLY A 23 -25.85 23.20 4.03
N ASN A 24 -25.20 22.55 3.06
CA ASN A 24 -23.97 21.80 3.30
C ASN A 24 -22.86 22.66 3.90
N VAL A 25 -22.62 23.85 3.33
CA VAL A 25 -21.59 24.77 3.85
C VAL A 25 -21.94 25.26 5.26
N ALA A 26 -23.21 25.56 5.54
CA ALA A 26 -23.63 25.99 6.87
C ALA A 26 -23.42 24.88 7.93
N ASP A 27 -23.78 23.64 7.61
CA ASP A 27 -23.57 22.48 8.50
C ASP A 27 -22.09 22.21 8.74
N LEU A 28 -21.27 22.24 7.68
CA LEU A 28 -19.83 22.04 7.79
C LEU A 28 -19.17 23.14 8.62
N LEU A 29 -19.56 24.41 8.46
CA LEU A 29 -19.07 25.51 9.30
C LEU A 29 -19.44 25.31 10.77
N ALA A 30 -20.63 24.76 11.06
CA ALA A 30 -21.03 24.44 12.42
C ALA A 30 -20.14 23.34 13.03
N LEU A 31 -19.89 22.25 12.29
CA LEU A 31 -19.02 21.14 12.71
C LEU A 31 -17.56 21.58 12.87
N VAL A 32 -17.02 22.36 11.93
CA VAL A 32 -15.67 22.92 12.02
C VAL A 32 -15.56 23.87 13.21
N GLY A 33 -16.56 24.72 13.45
CA GLY A 33 -16.59 25.61 14.62
C GLY A 33 -16.69 24.84 15.94
N GLU A 34 -17.39 23.70 15.97
CA GLU A 34 -17.38 22.79 17.12
C GLU A 34 -15.98 22.21 17.39
N ALA A 35 -15.34 21.64 16.36
CA ALA A 35 -13.99 21.10 16.47
C ALA A 35 -12.96 22.16 16.88
N ALA A 36 -13.06 23.37 16.32
CA ALA A 36 -12.16 24.47 16.64
C ALA A 36 -12.33 24.94 18.09
N ARG A 37 -13.57 25.01 18.60
CA ARG A 37 -13.85 25.30 20.02
C ARG A 37 -13.39 24.19 20.97
N HIS A 38 -13.35 22.94 20.51
CA HIS A 38 -12.76 21.83 21.25
C HIS A 38 -11.22 21.98 21.38
N GLY A 39 -10.60 22.75 20.50
CA GLY A 39 -9.16 23.04 20.52
C GLY A 39 -8.38 22.47 19.33
N ALA A 40 -9.08 21.87 18.36
CA ALA A 40 -8.43 21.30 17.18
C ALA A 40 -7.69 22.38 16.37
N LYS A 41 -6.44 22.07 15.98
CA LYS A 41 -5.57 22.93 15.17
C LYS A 41 -5.53 22.55 13.70
N LEU A 42 -5.85 21.30 13.39
CA LEU A 42 -6.04 20.80 12.03
C LEU A 42 -7.40 20.11 11.95
N ILE A 43 -8.26 20.56 11.05
CA ILE A 43 -9.62 20.05 10.90
C ILE A 43 -9.84 19.67 9.43
N THR A 44 -10.27 18.45 9.15
CA THR A 44 -10.56 18.01 7.79
C THR A 44 -12.06 17.77 7.58
N THR A 45 -12.56 18.06 6.37
CA THR A 45 -13.94 17.79 5.95
C THR A 45 -13.94 16.85 4.74
N PRO A 46 -15.01 16.08 4.49
CA PRO A 46 -14.99 15.09 3.41
C PRO A 46 -14.83 15.69 2.00
N GLU A 47 -14.42 14.84 1.05
CA GLU A 47 -14.34 15.17 -0.37
C GLU A 47 -15.71 15.62 -0.89
N MET A 48 -15.75 16.74 -1.64
CA MET A 48 -16.98 17.27 -2.24
C MET A 48 -18.14 17.50 -1.24
N ALA A 49 -17.82 17.63 0.06
CA ALA A 49 -18.81 17.78 1.13
C ALA A 49 -19.64 19.06 0.99
N THR A 50 -19.18 20.04 0.21
CA THR A 50 -19.93 21.29 -0.03
C THR A 50 -21.12 21.09 -0.95
N THR A 51 -21.17 20.03 -1.77
CA THR A 51 -22.13 19.94 -2.89
C THR A 51 -22.76 18.57 -3.09
N GLY A 52 -22.19 17.51 -2.51
CA GLY A 52 -22.43 16.12 -2.95
C GLY A 52 -21.48 15.72 -4.08
N TYR A 53 -21.41 14.43 -4.38
CA TYR A 53 -20.35 13.81 -5.20
C TYR A 53 -20.86 13.23 -6.52
N CYS A 54 -22.05 12.64 -6.54
CA CYS A 54 -22.62 11.88 -7.66
C CYS A 54 -23.18 12.78 -8.77
N LEU A 55 -22.42 13.79 -9.21
CA LEU A 55 -22.73 14.64 -10.36
C LEU A 55 -22.78 13.79 -11.65
N TYR A 56 -23.80 14.02 -12.48
CA TYR A 56 -24.06 13.20 -13.67
C TYR A 56 -23.10 13.52 -14.81
N ASP A 57 -22.93 14.82 -15.08
CA ASP A 57 -22.16 15.35 -16.20
C ASP A 57 -21.60 16.75 -15.89
N TYR A 58 -20.99 17.36 -16.91
CA TYR A 58 -20.43 18.70 -16.86
C TYR A 58 -21.46 19.78 -16.54
N ASP A 59 -22.69 19.68 -17.07
CA ASP A 59 -23.73 20.70 -16.91
C ASP A 59 -24.22 20.73 -15.46
N GLU A 60 -24.42 19.57 -14.83
CA GLU A 60 -24.72 19.50 -13.40
C GLU A 60 -23.57 20.09 -12.55
N ALA A 61 -22.31 19.74 -12.86
CA ALA A 61 -21.16 20.27 -12.15
C ALA A 61 -21.03 21.80 -12.27
N ALA A 62 -21.31 22.35 -13.45
CA ALA A 62 -21.26 23.79 -13.73
C ALA A 62 -22.20 24.61 -12.81
N THR A 63 -23.24 24.00 -12.25
CA THR A 63 -24.17 24.68 -11.33
C THR A 63 -23.61 24.90 -9.93
N VAL A 64 -22.54 24.19 -9.55
CA VAL A 64 -22.04 24.15 -8.16
C VAL A 64 -20.55 24.46 -7.99
N VAL A 65 -19.76 24.48 -9.07
CA VAL A 65 -18.33 24.84 -9.05
C VAL A 65 -18.11 26.27 -8.54
N GLU A 66 -17.00 26.49 -7.85
CA GLU A 66 -16.53 27.81 -7.41
C GLU A 66 -15.04 27.99 -7.71
N THR A 67 -14.59 29.23 -7.86
CA THR A 67 -13.15 29.51 -7.91
C THR A 67 -12.51 29.28 -6.54
N VAL A 68 -11.21 29.00 -6.52
CA VAL A 68 -10.40 28.97 -5.30
C VAL A 68 -9.26 30.00 -5.43
N PRO A 69 -9.26 31.09 -4.63
CA PRO A 69 -10.22 31.42 -3.58
C PRO A 69 -11.61 31.83 -4.10
N GLY A 70 -12.62 31.74 -3.23
CA GLY A 70 -14.02 32.06 -3.52
C GLY A 70 -14.90 32.04 -2.25
N PRO A 71 -16.23 32.22 -2.40
CA PRO A 71 -17.17 32.39 -1.28
C PRO A 71 -17.08 31.28 -0.22
N THR A 72 -16.97 30.02 -0.64
CA THR A 72 -16.83 28.89 0.29
C THR A 72 -15.54 29.00 1.10
N THR A 73 -14.38 29.20 0.44
CA THR A 73 -13.10 29.29 1.15
C THR A 73 -13.01 30.53 2.03
N ASP A 74 -13.66 31.63 1.66
CA ASP A 74 -13.71 32.85 2.48
C ASP A 74 -14.49 32.62 3.78
N ALA A 75 -15.58 31.84 3.72
CA ALA A 75 -16.35 31.49 4.90
C ALA A 75 -15.55 30.61 5.88
N PHE A 76 -14.83 29.61 5.38
CA PHE A 76 -13.94 28.79 6.21
C PHE A 76 -12.72 29.57 6.72
N ALA A 77 -12.22 30.54 5.95
CA ALA A 77 -11.11 31.41 6.37
C ALA A 77 -11.51 32.28 7.57
N ALA A 78 -12.76 32.75 7.64
CA ALA A 78 -13.25 33.48 8.80
C ALA A 78 -13.19 32.64 10.08
N VAL A 79 -13.63 31.37 10.02
CA VAL A 79 -13.57 30.43 11.16
C VAL A 79 -12.12 30.09 11.52
N ALA A 80 -11.28 29.82 10.51
CA ALA A 80 -9.87 29.52 10.70
C ALA A 80 -9.11 30.68 11.37
N SER A 81 -9.43 31.92 10.99
CA SER A 81 -8.87 33.14 11.57
C SER A 81 -9.34 33.35 13.01
N GLU A 82 -10.64 33.18 13.28
CA GLU A 82 -11.22 33.32 14.63
C GLU A 82 -10.58 32.37 15.66
N HIS A 83 -10.31 31.11 15.25
CA HIS A 83 -9.82 30.07 16.16
C HIS A 83 -8.32 29.77 16.05
N GLY A 84 -7.62 30.38 15.09
CA GLY A 84 -6.21 30.10 14.81
C GLY A 84 -5.98 28.61 14.54
N CYS A 85 -6.71 28.06 13.56
CA CYS A 85 -6.61 26.67 13.11
C CYS A 85 -6.48 26.57 11.58
N TYR A 86 -6.23 25.37 11.09
CA TYR A 86 -6.19 25.02 9.67
C TYR A 86 -7.34 24.08 9.34
N VAL A 87 -8.01 24.33 8.22
CA VAL A 87 -9.18 23.59 7.76
C VAL A 87 -8.95 23.08 6.35
N VAL A 88 -9.18 21.78 6.10
CA VAL A 88 -9.21 21.21 4.76
C VAL A 88 -10.65 21.10 4.28
N VAL A 89 -10.92 21.70 3.12
CA VAL A 89 -12.27 21.78 2.51
C VAL A 89 -12.29 21.05 1.19
N GLY A 90 -13.16 20.05 1.05
CA GLY A 90 -13.41 19.34 -0.21
C GLY A 90 -14.52 20.01 -1.03
N MET A 91 -14.21 20.46 -2.24
CA MET A 91 -15.17 21.20 -3.10
C MET A 91 -14.89 21.04 -4.61
N PRO A 92 -15.90 21.24 -5.48
CA PRO A 92 -15.68 21.37 -6.92
C PRO A 92 -15.10 22.75 -7.24
N GLU A 93 -13.94 22.77 -7.85
CA GLU A 93 -13.25 23.96 -8.30
C GLU A 93 -13.51 24.23 -9.79
N VAL A 94 -13.72 25.50 -10.18
CA VAL A 94 -13.50 25.97 -11.55
C VAL A 94 -12.23 26.81 -11.61
N ASP A 95 -11.34 26.45 -12.53
CA ASP A 95 -10.12 27.21 -12.82
C ASP A 95 -10.47 28.46 -13.66
N ALA A 96 -10.16 29.64 -13.13
CA ALA A 96 -10.56 30.91 -13.76
C ALA A 96 -9.86 31.18 -15.11
N ASP A 97 -8.68 30.61 -15.32
CA ASP A 97 -7.88 30.85 -16.53
C ASP A 97 -8.27 29.91 -17.67
N THR A 98 -8.55 28.65 -17.34
CA THR A 98 -8.82 27.58 -18.32
C THR A 98 -10.31 27.24 -18.45
N GLY A 99 -11.12 27.56 -17.44
CA GLY A 99 -12.51 27.13 -17.33
C GLY A 99 -12.69 25.65 -16.98
N LEU A 100 -11.60 24.90 -16.74
CA LEU A 100 -11.67 23.48 -16.39
C LEU A 100 -12.18 23.28 -14.97
N PHE A 101 -12.94 22.21 -14.77
CA PHE A 101 -13.43 21.81 -13.46
C PHE A 101 -12.54 20.75 -12.83
N TYR A 102 -12.37 20.82 -11.51
CA TYR A 102 -11.55 19.90 -10.75
C TYR A 102 -12.25 19.49 -9.46
N ASN A 103 -12.00 18.26 -9.00
CA ASN A 103 -12.25 17.88 -7.62
C ASN A 103 -11.06 18.35 -6.78
N ALA A 104 -11.29 19.26 -5.84
CA ALA A 104 -10.24 19.94 -5.10
C ALA A 104 -10.37 19.76 -3.58
N ALA A 105 -9.21 19.63 -2.93
CA ALA A 105 -9.02 19.80 -1.51
C ALA A 105 -8.29 21.11 -1.29
N VAL A 106 -8.81 22.00 -0.45
CA VAL A 106 -8.23 23.31 -0.18
C VAL A 106 -7.82 23.40 1.27
N LEU A 107 -6.54 23.70 1.53
CA LEU A 107 -6.04 24.02 2.87
C LEU A 107 -6.24 25.51 3.14
N VAL A 108 -7.10 25.83 4.10
CA VAL A 108 -7.41 27.17 4.56
C VAL A 108 -6.80 27.37 5.95
N GLY A 109 -6.02 28.43 6.13
CA GLY A 109 -5.41 28.79 7.40
C GLY A 109 -5.92 30.12 7.95
N PRO A 110 -5.35 30.59 9.08
CA PRO A 110 -5.81 31.82 9.75
C PRO A 110 -5.67 33.11 8.93
N GLU A 111 -4.82 33.08 7.90
CA GLU A 111 -4.55 34.20 6.98
C GLU A 111 -5.24 34.04 5.62
N GLY A 112 -6.05 32.99 5.43
CA GLY A 112 -6.72 32.65 4.17
C GLY A 112 -6.24 31.34 3.55
N VAL A 113 -6.43 31.19 2.24
CA VAL A 113 -6.03 29.97 1.51
C VAL A 113 -4.51 29.80 1.53
N VAL A 114 -4.03 28.67 2.06
CA VAL A 114 -2.62 28.27 2.06
C VAL A 114 -2.25 27.61 0.73
N GLY A 115 -3.15 26.77 0.22
CA GLY A 115 -2.96 26.07 -1.04
C GLY A 115 -4.08 25.07 -1.32
N LYS A 116 -3.96 24.36 -2.44
CA LYS A 116 -4.94 23.37 -2.88
C LYS A 116 -4.28 22.21 -3.60
N HIS A 117 -4.91 21.05 -3.51
CA HIS A 117 -4.62 19.87 -4.32
C HIS A 117 -5.81 19.60 -5.23
N ARG A 118 -5.54 19.25 -6.49
CA ARG A 118 -6.54 18.78 -7.45
C ARG A 118 -6.35 17.28 -7.60
N LYS A 119 -7.42 16.51 -7.39
CA LYS A 119 -7.40 15.05 -7.37
C LYS A 119 -6.70 14.51 -8.62
N THR A 120 -5.63 13.74 -8.42
CA THR A 120 -4.77 13.29 -9.53
C THR A 120 -5.36 12.04 -10.17
N HIS A 121 -5.86 11.10 -9.37
CA HIS A 121 -6.47 9.87 -9.87
C HIS A 121 -7.98 9.90 -9.71
N SER A 122 -8.71 9.97 -10.82
CA SER A 122 -10.16 10.02 -10.80
C SER A 122 -10.82 8.67 -10.50
N TYR A 123 -12.02 8.68 -9.91
CA TYR A 123 -12.80 7.46 -9.67
C TYR A 123 -13.98 7.30 -10.64
N ILE A 124 -14.00 6.17 -11.37
CA ILE A 124 -15.11 5.67 -12.21
C ILE A 124 -15.78 6.74 -13.08
N ALA A 125 -16.80 7.43 -12.55
CA ALA A 125 -17.66 8.34 -13.29
C ALA A 125 -17.22 9.81 -13.17
N GLU A 126 -16.30 10.12 -12.28
CA GLU A 126 -15.76 11.48 -12.09
C GLU A 126 -15.15 12.11 -13.36
N PRO A 127 -14.46 11.36 -14.25
CA PRO A 127 -13.94 11.92 -15.51
C PRO A 127 -15.00 12.50 -16.46
N LYS A 128 -16.31 12.31 -16.19
CA LYS A 128 -17.39 12.93 -16.96
C LYS A 128 -17.49 14.44 -16.77
N TRP A 129 -17.00 14.96 -15.64
CA TRP A 129 -17.14 16.37 -15.27
C TRP A 129 -15.84 17.00 -14.78
N ALA A 130 -14.92 16.25 -14.17
CA ALA A 130 -13.65 16.77 -13.64
C ALA A 130 -12.46 16.40 -14.53
N ALA A 131 -11.55 17.34 -14.73
CA ALA A 131 -10.23 17.08 -15.30
C ALA A 131 -9.30 16.44 -14.24
N PRO A 132 -8.32 15.60 -14.67
CA PRO A 132 -7.26 15.13 -13.77
C PRO A 132 -6.43 16.30 -13.23
N GLY A 133 -6.04 16.20 -11.95
CA GLY A 133 -5.25 17.20 -11.27
C GLY A 133 -3.91 17.49 -11.94
N ASN A 134 -3.52 18.77 -11.96
CA ASN A 134 -2.36 19.26 -12.71
C ASN A 134 -1.34 20.00 -11.84
N LEU A 135 -1.46 19.93 -10.51
CA LEU A 135 -0.61 20.70 -9.59
C LEU A 135 0.55 19.86 -9.02
N GLY A 136 0.59 18.54 -9.26
CA GLY A 136 1.47 17.61 -8.54
C GLY A 136 0.93 17.29 -7.14
N HIS A 137 1.81 16.89 -6.24
CA HIS A 137 1.47 16.54 -4.85
C HIS A 137 2.23 17.47 -3.91
N GLN A 138 1.55 18.45 -3.32
CA GLN A 138 2.21 19.52 -2.56
C GLN A 138 2.30 19.16 -1.08
N VAL A 139 3.36 19.68 -0.44
CA VAL A 139 3.51 19.73 1.01
C VAL A 139 3.57 21.19 1.43
N PHE A 140 2.67 21.60 2.31
CA PHE A 140 2.53 22.96 2.80
C PHE A 140 3.21 23.11 4.16
N ASP A 141 4.15 24.04 4.26
CA ASP A 141 4.77 24.41 5.53
C ASP A 141 3.82 25.29 6.35
N THR A 142 3.50 24.87 7.57
CA THR A 142 2.65 25.63 8.50
C THR A 142 3.28 25.68 9.90
N PRO A 143 2.85 26.58 10.79
CA PRO A 143 3.29 26.61 12.18
C PRO A 143 2.99 25.33 12.97
N ILE A 144 2.04 24.49 12.50
CA ILE A 144 1.68 23.21 13.13
C ILE A 144 2.32 22.00 12.45
N GLY A 145 3.26 22.21 11.53
CA GLY A 145 3.94 21.14 10.80
C GLY A 145 3.68 21.17 9.31
N ARG A 146 4.13 20.12 8.61
CA ARG A 146 4.11 20.00 7.16
C ARG A 146 2.91 19.14 6.75
N ILE A 147 1.97 19.76 6.05
CA ILE A 147 0.67 19.16 5.73
C ILE A 147 0.59 18.89 4.24
N SER A 148 0.15 17.70 3.87
CA SER A 148 -0.16 17.34 2.48
C SER A 148 -1.64 17.02 2.33
N LEU A 149 -2.15 17.13 1.11
CA LEU A 149 -3.55 16.85 0.79
C LEU A 149 -3.60 15.74 -0.26
N LEU A 150 -4.39 14.70 -0.02
CA LEU A 150 -4.70 13.66 -1.00
C LEU A 150 -6.22 13.43 -1.01
N ILE A 151 -6.76 13.00 -2.15
CA ILE A 151 -8.21 12.85 -2.30
C ILE A 151 -8.56 11.44 -2.74
N CYS A 152 -9.37 10.74 -1.93
CA CYS A 152 -10.00 9.45 -2.23
C CYS A 152 -9.05 8.51 -2.98
N MET A 153 -9.29 8.27 -4.27
CA MET A 153 -8.52 7.37 -5.13
C MET A 153 -7.01 7.60 -5.15
N ASP A 154 -6.50 8.80 -4.85
CA ASP A 154 -5.06 9.02 -4.73
C ASP A 154 -4.41 8.01 -3.76
N MET A 155 -5.11 7.58 -2.72
CA MET A 155 -4.61 6.64 -1.71
C MET A 155 -4.44 5.20 -2.22
N HIS A 156 -5.10 4.81 -3.32
CA HIS A 156 -4.87 3.51 -3.96
C HIS A 156 -3.50 3.45 -4.67
N PHE A 157 -2.94 4.60 -5.04
CA PHE A 157 -1.66 4.70 -5.74
C PHE A 157 -0.56 5.00 -4.75
N VAL A 158 0.36 4.05 -4.61
CA VAL A 158 1.41 4.18 -3.60
C VAL A 158 2.32 5.38 -3.83
N GLU A 159 2.46 5.81 -5.07
CA GLU A 159 3.29 6.95 -5.43
C GLU A 159 2.84 8.26 -4.84
N THR A 160 1.53 8.48 -4.66
CA THR A 160 1.00 9.78 -4.22
C THR A 160 1.41 10.06 -2.77
N ALA A 161 1.15 9.11 -1.87
CA ALA A 161 1.54 9.18 -0.47
C ALA A 161 3.07 9.14 -0.31
N ARG A 162 3.76 8.32 -1.12
CA ARG A 162 5.22 8.25 -1.07
C ARG A 162 5.88 9.56 -1.48
N VAL A 163 5.39 10.25 -2.51
CA VAL A 163 5.95 11.54 -2.94
C VAL A 163 5.81 12.59 -1.84
N VAL A 164 4.62 12.75 -1.24
CA VAL A 164 4.43 13.76 -0.19
C VAL A 164 5.24 13.43 1.08
N ALA A 165 5.40 12.15 1.40
CA ALA A 165 6.24 11.72 2.52
C ALA A 165 7.72 12.03 2.27
N LEU A 166 8.23 11.80 1.06
CA LEU A 166 9.61 12.14 0.68
C LEU A 166 9.86 13.66 0.64
N ASP A 167 8.83 14.43 0.32
CA ASP A 167 8.86 15.89 0.41
C ASP A 167 8.71 16.38 1.87
N GLY A 168 8.53 15.46 2.81
CA GLY A 168 8.62 15.65 4.26
C GLY A 168 7.31 16.01 4.93
N ALA A 169 6.17 15.50 4.44
CA ALA A 169 4.89 15.64 5.12
C ALA A 169 4.92 14.96 6.51
N ASP A 170 4.46 15.69 7.53
CA ASP A 170 4.19 15.12 8.86
C ASP A 170 2.80 14.47 8.90
N VAL A 171 1.86 15.09 8.19
CA VAL A 171 0.46 14.69 8.12
C VAL A 171 -0.01 14.66 6.67
N ILE A 172 -0.69 13.58 6.30
CA ILE A 172 -1.46 13.45 5.08
C ILE A 172 -2.93 13.66 5.45
N CYS A 173 -3.49 14.81 5.08
CA CYS A 173 -4.93 15.03 5.12
C CYS A 173 -5.54 14.32 3.92
N HIS A 174 -6.25 13.23 4.20
CA HIS A 174 -7.01 12.50 3.21
C HIS A 174 -8.48 12.90 3.35
N ILE A 175 -9.13 13.16 2.23
CA ILE A 175 -10.57 13.44 2.21
C ILE A 175 -11.21 12.54 1.15
N SER A 176 -12.35 11.93 1.45
CA SER A 176 -12.91 10.93 0.54
C SER A 176 -14.44 10.78 0.54
N ASN A 177 -14.91 10.18 -0.55
CA ASN A 177 -16.19 9.50 -0.71
C ASN A 177 -15.92 8.01 -0.94
N TRP A 178 -15.33 7.33 0.05
CA TRP A 178 -14.92 5.93 -0.06
C TRP A 178 -16.13 4.99 -0.10
N LEU A 179 -15.98 3.87 -0.82
CA LEU A 179 -17.01 2.86 -0.99
C LEU A 179 -16.42 1.48 -1.24
N ALA A 180 -17.30 0.47 -1.28
CA ALA A 180 -16.98 -0.92 -1.61
C ALA A 180 -16.00 -1.66 -0.67
N GLU A 181 -15.75 -1.15 0.53
CA GLU A 181 -15.16 -1.92 1.63
C GLU A 181 -15.50 -1.29 2.98
N ARG A 182 -15.37 -2.05 4.07
CA ARG A 182 -15.48 -1.47 5.41
C ARG A 182 -14.25 -0.61 5.75
N THR A 183 -14.46 0.43 6.54
CA THR A 183 -13.47 1.47 6.85
C THR A 183 -13.33 1.66 8.37
N PRO A 184 -12.14 1.98 8.92
CA PRO A 184 -10.93 2.50 8.25
C PRO A 184 -10.30 1.57 7.22
N ALA A 185 -10.07 2.03 6.00
CA ALA A 185 -9.63 1.18 4.91
C ALA A 185 -8.19 0.64 5.14
N PRO A 186 -7.89 -0.61 4.76
CA PRO A 186 -6.52 -1.17 4.81
C PRO A 186 -5.49 -0.33 4.05
N TYR A 187 -5.91 0.37 2.99
CA TYR A 187 -5.05 1.29 2.24
C TYR A 187 -4.64 2.49 3.08
N TRP A 188 -5.57 3.12 3.80
CA TRP A 188 -5.27 4.30 4.64
C TRP A 188 -4.26 3.93 5.73
N ILE A 189 -4.47 2.77 6.36
CA ILE A 189 -3.58 2.23 7.39
C ILE A 189 -2.19 1.95 6.82
N SER A 190 -2.12 1.28 5.67
CA SER A 190 -0.84 0.97 5.01
C SER A 190 -0.07 2.22 4.62
N ARG A 191 -0.76 3.28 4.21
CA ARG A 191 -0.15 4.53 3.76
C ARG A 191 0.38 5.35 4.92
N ALA A 192 -0.30 5.35 6.07
CA ALA A 192 0.24 5.90 7.31
C ALA A 192 1.52 5.13 7.74
N PHE A 193 1.41 3.80 7.84
CA PHE A 193 2.47 2.90 8.27
C PHE A 193 3.75 3.01 7.42
N GLU A 194 3.64 2.82 6.10
CA GLU A 194 4.81 2.70 5.22
C GLU A 194 5.52 4.05 4.98
N ASN A 195 4.79 5.16 5.13
CA ASN A 195 5.31 6.51 4.90
C ASN A 195 5.69 7.22 6.20
N ARG A 196 5.38 6.63 7.36
CA ARG A 196 5.62 7.22 8.68
C ARG A 196 4.95 8.59 8.84
N CYS A 197 3.81 8.80 8.19
CA CYS A 197 3.01 10.01 8.32
C CYS A 197 1.74 9.71 9.13
N TYR A 198 1.24 10.72 9.85
CA TYR A 198 -0.16 10.66 10.28
C TYR A 198 -1.08 10.71 9.06
N VAL A 199 -2.19 9.98 9.11
CA VAL A 199 -3.29 10.14 8.14
C VAL A 199 -4.52 10.65 8.89
N VAL A 200 -4.99 11.84 8.54
CA VAL A 200 -6.24 12.42 9.03
C VAL A 200 -7.26 12.26 7.92
N GLU A 201 -8.13 11.28 8.04
CA GLU A 201 -9.09 10.89 7.00
C GLU A 201 -10.50 11.35 7.33
N SER A 202 -11.07 12.18 6.46
CA SER A 202 -12.48 12.58 6.51
C SER A 202 -13.24 11.97 5.36
N ASN A 203 -14.10 11.01 5.68
CA ASN A 203 -14.89 10.29 4.71
C ASN A 203 -16.38 10.66 4.83
N ARG A 204 -17.07 10.61 3.70
CA ARG A 204 -18.52 10.62 3.64
C ARG A 204 -19.12 9.29 4.11
N TRP A 205 -20.33 9.34 4.63
CA TRP A 205 -21.22 8.19 4.78
C TRP A 205 -22.57 8.47 4.10
N GLY A 206 -23.44 7.45 4.06
CA GLY A 206 -24.80 7.59 3.54
C GLY A 206 -24.96 7.18 2.08
N LEU A 207 -26.11 7.52 1.48
CA LEU A 207 -26.54 7.03 0.17
C LEU A 207 -26.87 8.18 -0.77
N GLU A 208 -26.15 8.29 -1.88
CA GLU A 208 -26.42 9.31 -2.91
C GLU A 208 -26.53 8.68 -4.28
N ARG A 209 -27.67 8.88 -4.95
CA ARG A 209 -27.91 8.35 -6.31
C ARG A 209 -27.50 6.87 -6.45
N THR A 210 -27.96 6.03 -5.52
CA THR A 210 -27.69 4.58 -5.43
C THR A 210 -26.25 4.19 -5.07
N VAL A 211 -25.37 5.14 -4.84
CA VAL A 211 -23.99 4.92 -4.39
C VAL A 211 -23.97 4.95 -2.86
N GLN A 212 -23.58 3.84 -2.25
CA GLN A 212 -23.48 3.68 -0.81
C GLN A 212 -22.05 3.94 -0.35
N PHE A 213 -21.85 4.95 0.48
CA PHE A 213 -20.54 5.33 1.02
C PHE A 213 -20.28 4.69 2.38
N SER A 214 -19.00 4.48 2.67
CA SER A 214 -18.55 3.57 3.73
C SER A 214 -18.33 4.22 5.10
N GLY A 215 -18.37 5.55 5.24
CA GLY A 215 -18.07 6.19 6.53
C GLY A 215 -16.69 5.78 7.06
N GLY A 216 -16.55 5.53 8.37
CA GLY A 216 -15.27 5.11 8.95
C GLY A 216 -14.21 6.22 8.99
N THR A 217 -14.64 7.49 9.03
CA THR A 217 -13.74 8.65 9.26
C THR A 217 -12.83 8.37 10.45
N CYS A 218 -11.53 8.66 10.32
CA CYS A 218 -10.55 8.25 11.32
C CYS A 218 -9.26 9.09 11.32
N ILE A 219 -8.48 8.96 12.39
CA ILE A 219 -7.11 9.45 12.49
C ILE A 219 -6.20 8.25 12.75
N ILE A 220 -5.16 8.11 11.93
CA ILE A 220 -4.22 6.99 11.94
C ILE A 220 -2.81 7.51 12.24
N GLU A 221 -2.13 6.83 13.16
CA GLU A 221 -0.77 7.14 13.59
C GLU A 221 0.29 6.63 12.58
N PRO A 222 1.54 7.16 12.63
CA PRO A 222 2.64 6.74 11.75
C PRO A 222 3.01 5.24 11.77
N ASP A 223 2.54 4.48 12.77
CA ASP A 223 2.73 3.03 12.87
C ASP A 223 1.51 2.23 12.38
N GLY A 224 0.49 2.89 11.84
CA GLY A 224 -0.75 2.26 11.37
C GLY A 224 -1.81 2.09 12.46
N THR A 225 -1.56 2.50 13.70
CA THR A 225 -2.58 2.45 14.76
C THR A 225 -3.71 3.42 14.44
N VAL A 226 -4.96 2.93 14.41
CA VAL A 226 -6.15 3.80 14.33
C VAL A 226 -6.39 4.40 15.71
N ALA A 227 -6.03 5.69 15.88
CA ALA A 227 -6.15 6.39 17.16
C ALA A 227 -7.62 6.68 17.52
N SER A 228 -8.43 7.01 16.52
CA SER A 228 -9.84 7.32 16.68
C SER A 228 -10.59 7.10 15.38
N SER A 229 -11.84 6.65 15.45
CA SER A 229 -12.69 6.42 14.29
C SER A 229 -14.17 6.50 14.63
N ILE A 230 -15.00 6.88 13.65
CA ILE A 230 -16.46 6.83 13.72
C ILE A 230 -16.99 5.99 12.56
N ASP A 231 -17.87 5.04 12.84
CA ASP A 231 -18.45 4.15 11.83
C ASP A 231 -19.46 4.90 10.96
N SER A 232 -20.63 5.23 11.52
CA SER A 232 -21.77 5.86 10.82
C SER A 232 -22.24 7.15 11.50
N GLY A 233 -23.11 7.90 10.82
CA GLY A 233 -23.62 9.18 11.34
C GLY A 233 -22.70 10.36 11.02
N ASN A 234 -23.29 11.56 11.00
CA ASN A 234 -22.49 12.80 10.99
C ASN A 234 -21.81 12.96 12.35
N GLY A 235 -20.54 13.35 12.36
CA GLY A 235 -19.78 13.48 13.62
C GLY A 235 -18.33 13.90 13.42
N ILE A 236 -17.62 14.00 14.54
CA ILE A 236 -16.24 14.47 14.61
C ILE A 236 -15.43 13.45 15.42
N VAL A 237 -14.26 13.07 14.92
CA VAL A 237 -13.27 12.29 15.67
C VAL A 237 -12.06 13.16 15.97
N TYR A 238 -11.46 12.96 17.13
CA TYR A 238 -10.31 13.73 17.61
C TYR A 238 -9.15 12.80 17.96
N ALA A 239 -7.92 13.27 17.74
CA ALA A 239 -6.71 12.64 18.22
C ALA A 239 -5.57 13.67 18.33
N GLN A 240 -4.57 13.38 19.17
CA GLN A 240 -3.34 14.16 19.24
C GLN A 240 -2.40 13.77 18.09
N ILE A 241 -1.86 14.78 17.41
CA ILE A 241 -0.78 14.63 16.43
C ILE A 241 0.51 15.17 17.05
N ASP A 242 1.56 14.36 17.01
CA ASP A 242 2.92 14.78 17.33
C ASP A 242 3.79 14.71 16.07
N PRO A 243 4.04 15.83 15.38
CA PRO A 243 4.88 15.85 14.18
C PRO A 243 6.28 15.30 14.40
N ALA A 244 6.80 15.26 15.63
CA ALA A 244 8.10 14.66 15.90
C ALA A 244 8.09 13.15 15.64
N ARG A 245 7.00 12.44 15.92
CA ARG A 245 6.86 11.00 15.66
C ARG A 245 6.90 10.65 14.17
N ALA A 246 6.37 11.53 13.32
CA ALA A 246 6.42 11.34 11.87
C ALA A 246 7.83 11.55 11.28
N ARG A 247 8.72 12.21 12.05
CA ARG A 247 10.10 12.51 11.65
C ARG A 247 11.12 11.57 12.28
N GLU A 248 10.67 10.61 13.08
CA GLU A 248 11.53 9.55 13.60
C GLU A 248 12.16 8.75 12.46
N GLN A 249 13.35 8.22 12.70
CA GLN A 249 14.05 7.41 11.72
C GLN A 249 13.21 6.20 11.32
N ASN A 250 13.24 5.87 10.03
CA ASN A 250 12.56 4.69 9.52
C ASN A 250 13.17 3.42 10.12
N PRO A 251 12.41 2.60 10.88
CA PRO A 251 12.96 1.39 11.51
C PRO A 251 13.44 0.35 10.49
N TRP A 252 12.97 0.42 9.23
CA TRP A 252 13.32 -0.52 8.17
C TRP A 252 14.56 -0.13 7.37
N GLY A 253 15.17 1.02 7.68
CA GLY A 253 16.35 1.55 6.99
C GLY A 253 16.01 2.45 5.80
N ASP A 254 17.04 2.71 4.98
CA ASP A 254 16.98 3.67 3.90
C ASP A 254 16.44 3.08 2.59
N ARG A 255 15.81 3.95 1.80
CA ARG A 255 15.41 3.65 0.42
C ARG A 255 16.64 3.46 -0.47
N ARG A 256 16.43 2.76 -1.60
CA ARG A 256 17.44 2.56 -2.64
C ARG A 256 16.98 3.04 -4.03
N PRO A 257 16.90 4.38 -4.26
CA PRO A 257 16.32 4.94 -5.48
C PRO A 257 16.97 4.50 -6.79
N GLU A 258 18.25 4.11 -6.75
CA GLU A 258 18.95 3.52 -7.88
C GLU A 258 18.33 2.21 -8.39
N LEU A 259 17.59 1.49 -7.52
CA LEU A 259 16.85 0.27 -7.85
C LEU A 259 15.43 0.55 -8.36
N TYR A 260 14.95 1.80 -8.35
CA TYR A 260 13.55 2.14 -8.64
C TYR A 260 13.37 2.98 -9.91
N ARG A 261 14.31 2.92 -10.85
CA ARG A 261 14.25 3.76 -12.07
C ARG A 261 13.00 3.51 -12.90
N GLU A 262 12.51 2.28 -12.91
CA GLU A 262 11.29 1.87 -13.63
C GLU A 262 10.04 2.62 -13.16
N LEU A 263 10.03 3.21 -11.97
CA LEU A 263 8.90 4.00 -11.49
C LEU A 263 8.60 5.23 -12.37
N GLN A 264 9.59 5.73 -13.10
CA GLN A 264 9.44 6.83 -14.07
C GLN A 264 8.77 6.40 -15.37
N SER A 265 8.64 5.09 -15.61
CA SER A 265 8.08 4.55 -16.86
C SER A 265 6.59 4.22 -16.72
N ASN A 266 5.86 4.29 -17.84
CA ASN A 266 4.47 3.85 -17.94
C ASN A 266 4.35 2.61 -18.83
N THR A 267 4.77 1.45 -18.29
CA THR A 267 4.82 0.18 -19.01
C THR A 267 3.45 -0.29 -19.53
N PHE A 268 2.39 -0.03 -18.78
CA PHE A 268 1.06 -0.62 -19.01
C PHE A 268 0.07 0.32 -19.71
N LEU A 269 0.56 1.38 -20.36
CA LEU A 269 -0.29 2.32 -21.10
C LEU A 269 -0.97 1.66 -22.32
N TRP A 270 -0.37 0.60 -22.87
CA TRP A 270 -0.88 -0.17 -24.01
C TRP A 270 -1.01 -1.65 -23.64
N ASN A 271 -1.55 -2.46 -24.56
CA ASN A 271 -1.70 -3.91 -24.40
C ASN A 271 -0.38 -4.54 -23.91
N PRO A 272 -0.33 -5.12 -22.69
CA PRO A 272 0.93 -5.61 -22.15
C PRO A 272 1.45 -6.85 -22.89
N LEU A 273 0.59 -7.66 -23.51
CA LEU A 273 1.02 -8.79 -24.33
C LEU A 273 1.86 -8.33 -25.53
N ASP A 274 1.43 -7.24 -26.18
CA ASP A 274 2.19 -6.63 -27.27
C ASP A 274 3.46 -5.99 -26.72
N PHE A 275 3.37 -5.18 -25.66
CA PHE A 275 4.53 -4.47 -25.08
C PHE A 275 5.69 -5.41 -24.77
N PHE A 276 5.43 -6.51 -24.03
CA PHE A 276 6.47 -7.44 -23.61
C PHE A 276 7.01 -8.34 -24.74
N SER A 277 6.40 -8.32 -25.93
CA SER A 277 6.91 -9.02 -27.13
C SER A 277 7.86 -8.16 -27.98
N LEU A 278 7.92 -6.85 -27.72
CA LEU A 278 8.68 -5.90 -28.53
C LEU A 278 10.09 -5.65 -27.98
N TYR A 279 10.97 -5.12 -28.83
CA TYR A 279 12.27 -4.52 -28.47
C TYR A 279 13.20 -5.39 -27.59
N GLY A 280 13.07 -6.72 -27.66
CA GLY A 280 13.88 -7.64 -26.87
C GLY A 280 13.45 -7.77 -25.41
N HIS A 281 12.25 -7.29 -25.05
CA HIS A 281 11.61 -7.68 -23.80
C HIS A 281 11.36 -9.20 -23.78
N ARG A 282 11.36 -9.78 -22.57
CA ARG A 282 10.92 -11.17 -22.40
C ARG A 282 9.41 -11.21 -22.53
N THR A 283 8.92 -11.92 -23.55
CA THR A 283 7.50 -12.22 -23.73
C THR A 283 6.91 -12.76 -22.42
N LEU A 284 5.71 -12.31 -22.07
CA LEU A 284 5.03 -12.86 -20.89
C LEU A 284 4.77 -14.36 -21.12
N PRO A 285 5.02 -15.22 -20.12
CA PRO A 285 4.70 -16.65 -20.23
C PRO A 285 3.19 -16.83 -20.33
N ASP A 286 2.73 -17.93 -20.95
CA ASP A 286 1.30 -18.24 -21.12
C ASP A 286 0.51 -18.22 -19.79
N GLY A 287 1.19 -18.57 -18.69
CA GLY A 287 0.60 -18.68 -17.36
C GLY A 287 -0.18 -19.97 -17.18
N ALA A 288 -0.70 -20.17 -15.96
CA ALA A 288 -1.45 -21.36 -15.61
C ALA A 288 -2.38 -21.09 -14.42
N ARG A 289 -3.25 -22.06 -14.13
CA ARG A 289 -3.90 -22.18 -12.83
C ARG A 289 -3.04 -23.07 -11.95
N THR A 290 -2.36 -22.47 -10.98
CA THR A 290 -1.37 -23.14 -10.14
C THR A 290 -1.80 -23.06 -8.67
N ALA A 291 -1.75 -24.18 -7.96
CA ALA A 291 -1.82 -24.14 -6.50
C ALA A 291 -0.51 -23.57 -5.96
N VAL A 292 -0.61 -22.45 -5.26
CA VAL A 292 0.49 -21.79 -4.56
C VAL A 292 0.26 -21.96 -3.06
N THR A 293 1.25 -22.51 -2.39
CA THR A 293 1.21 -22.83 -0.96
C THR A 293 2.28 -22.03 -0.24
N VAL A 294 1.89 -21.21 0.74
CA VAL A 294 2.82 -20.57 1.67
C VAL A 294 2.88 -21.36 2.96
N VAL A 295 4.08 -21.57 3.48
CA VAL A 295 4.33 -22.34 4.70
C VAL A 295 4.62 -21.38 5.85
N GLN A 296 3.86 -21.51 6.93
CA GLN A 296 4.09 -20.84 8.20
C GLN A 296 4.78 -21.82 9.16
N SER A 297 6.08 -21.65 9.35
CA SER A 297 6.90 -22.57 10.17
C SER A 297 7.87 -21.82 11.07
N THR A 298 8.58 -22.55 11.93
CA THR A 298 9.63 -22.02 12.81
C THR A 298 10.97 -22.58 12.34
N PRO A 299 11.72 -21.91 11.45
CA PRO A 299 13.08 -22.33 11.13
C PRO A 299 13.93 -22.41 12.40
N THR A 300 14.61 -23.54 12.60
CA THR A 300 15.43 -23.81 13.79
C THR A 300 16.91 -23.62 13.51
N THR A 301 17.78 -23.69 14.52
CA THR A 301 19.24 -23.66 14.31
C THR A 301 19.83 -24.97 13.76
N ASP A 302 19.01 -26.01 13.55
CA ASP A 302 19.42 -27.30 13.00
C ASP A 302 19.09 -27.36 11.50
N VAL A 303 20.14 -27.22 10.67
CA VAL A 303 20.03 -27.18 9.20
C VAL A 303 19.46 -28.49 8.66
N GLU A 304 19.88 -29.63 9.20
CA GLU A 304 19.42 -30.94 8.76
C GLU A 304 17.93 -31.13 9.06
N ALA A 305 17.49 -30.75 10.26
CA ALA A 305 16.08 -30.79 10.64
C ALA A 305 15.22 -29.87 9.75
N ASN A 306 15.73 -28.68 9.44
CA ASN A 306 15.06 -27.72 8.57
C ASN A 306 14.90 -28.25 7.14
N VAL A 307 15.97 -28.78 6.54
CA VAL A 307 15.93 -29.37 5.19
C VAL A 307 14.97 -30.55 5.15
N SER A 308 15.00 -31.44 6.14
CA SER A 308 14.04 -32.55 6.23
C SER A 308 12.59 -32.09 6.40
N ALA A 309 12.33 -30.97 7.07
CA ALA A 309 10.99 -30.39 7.17
C ALA A 309 10.50 -29.85 5.82
N ILE A 310 11.37 -29.20 5.05
CA ILE A 310 11.10 -28.75 3.67
C ILE A 310 10.76 -29.95 2.78
N GLU A 311 11.59 -30.99 2.76
CA GLU A 311 11.38 -32.21 1.97
C GLU A 311 10.05 -32.90 2.32
N ASN A 312 9.73 -32.98 3.62
CA ASN A 312 8.46 -33.55 4.08
C ASN A 312 7.25 -32.76 3.58
N MET A 313 7.32 -31.43 3.57
CA MET A 313 6.24 -30.61 3.02
C MET A 313 6.11 -30.80 1.50
N MET A 314 7.23 -30.85 0.77
CA MET A 314 7.22 -31.12 -0.67
C MET A 314 6.60 -32.47 -1.00
N SER A 315 6.87 -33.51 -0.20
CA SER A 315 6.30 -34.84 -0.40
C SER A 315 4.77 -34.93 -0.28
N LYS A 316 4.15 -33.91 0.35
CA LYS A 316 2.70 -33.80 0.54
C LYS A 316 2.02 -32.94 -0.52
N ALA A 317 2.79 -32.17 -1.28
CA ALA A 317 2.27 -31.32 -2.34
C ALA A 317 2.02 -32.11 -3.62
N ASN A 318 1.09 -31.64 -4.45
CA ASN A 318 0.90 -32.21 -5.78
C ASN A 318 1.98 -31.69 -6.74
N GLY A 319 2.30 -32.49 -7.76
CA GLY A 319 3.19 -32.06 -8.83
C GLY A 319 2.65 -30.82 -9.54
N GLY A 320 3.54 -29.89 -9.89
CA GLY A 320 3.21 -28.60 -10.51
C GLY A 320 2.86 -27.48 -9.53
N GLU A 321 2.85 -27.75 -8.22
CA GLU A 321 2.66 -26.72 -7.20
C GLU A 321 3.90 -25.84 -6.98
N LEU A 322 3.66 -24.61 -6.53
CA LEU A 322 4.68 -23.68 -6.05
C LEU A 322 4.56 -23.56 -4.52
N LEU A 323 5.61 -23.94 -3.80
CA LEU A 323 5.67 -23.81 -2.34
C LEU A 323 6.62 -22.67 -1.96
N VAL A 324 6.23 -21.82 -1.02
CA VAL A 324 7.05 -20.73 -0.50
C VAL A 324 7.26 -20.94 0.99
N PHE A 325 8.52 -20.98 1.42
CA PHE A 325 8.91 -21.13 2.82
C PHE A 325 9.36 -19.80 3.42
N PRO A 326 9.43 -19.67 4.76
CA PRO A 326 9.96 -18.49 5.42
C PRO A 326 11.41 -18.18 5.04
N GLU A 327 11.85 -16.95 5.32
CA GLU A 327 13.26 -16.59 5.14
C GLU A 327 14.16 -17.41 6.06
N LEU A 328 15.41 -17.62 5.64
CA LEU A 328 16.37 -18.48 6.35
C LEU A 328 15.78 -19.86 6.70
N SER A 329 14.82 -20.37 5.92
CA SER A 329 14.18 -21.66 6.15
C SER A 329 15.13 -22.85 6.11
N ILE A 330 16.30 -22.72 5.46
CA ILE A 330 17.38 -23.73 5.48
C ILE A 330 18.28 -23.52 6.69
N THR A 331 18.95 -22.37 6.77
CA THR A 331 20.03 -22.12 7.74
C THR A 331 19.54 -21.79 9.14
N GLY A 332 18.29 -21.33 9.27
CA GLY A 332 17.68 -20.89 10.52
C GLY A 332 18.12 -19.50 10.99
N PRO A 333 17.62 -19.06 12.16
CA PRO A 333 18.04 -17.82 12.80
C PRO A 333 19.55 -17.65 12.92
N LEU A 334 20.01 -16.43 12.74
CA LEU A 334 21.35 -15.99 13.11
C LEU A 334 21.33 -15.30 14.47
N SER A 335 22.49 -15.25 15.12
CA SER A 335 22.74 -14.48 16.32
C SER A 335 24.22 -14.15 16.43
N THR A 336 24.61 -13.30 17.38
CA THR A 336 26.01 -13.00 17.65
C THR A 336 26.84 -14.26 17.95
N ASP A 337 26.25 -15.26 18.61
CA ASP A 337 26.90 -16.55 18.94
C ASP A 337 26.79 -17.60 17.82
N ARG A 338 25.98 -17.34 16.79
CA ARG A 338 25.81 -18.17 15.59
C ARG A 338 25.77 -17.26 14.35
N PRO A 339 26.89 -16.61 14.00
CA PRO A 339 26.95 -15.67 12.88
C PRO A 339 26.79 -16.41 11.54
N ALA A 340 26.52 -15.66 10.46
CA ALA A 340 26.40 -16.21 9.11
C ALA A 340 27.60 -17.11 8.73
N SER A 341 28.82 -16.74 9.12
CA SER A 341 30.04 -17.51 8.86
C SER A 341 30.07 -18.93 9.43
N ALA A 342 29.21 -19.23 10.42
CA ALA A 342 29.14 -20.57 11.02
C ALA A 342 28.26 -21.54 10.21
N VAL A 343 27.37 -21.02 9.35
CA VAL A 343 26.24 -21.80 8.81
C VAL A 343 25.91 -21.50 7.35
N ALA A 344 26.46 -20.42 6.79
CA ALA A 344 26.19 -20.04 5.41
C ALA A 344 26.72 -21.09 4.43
N GLU A 345 25.95 -21.32 3.37
CA GLU A 345 26.31 -22.22 2.28
C GLU A 345 26.38 -21.42 0.98
N SER A 346 27.21 -21.88 0.02
CA SER A 346 27.12 -21.41 -1.35
C SER A 346 25.89 -22.02 -2.04
N LEU A 347 25.50 -21.48 -3.20
CA LEU A 347 24.32 -21.99 -3.93
C LEU A 347 24.47 -23.42 -4.45
N ASP A 348 25.70 -23.93 -4.59
CA ASP A 348 26.03 -25.33 -4.89
C ASP A 348 26.23 -26.20 -3.62
N GLY A 349 25.80 -25.68 -2.47
CA GLY A 349 25.88 -26.33 -1.17
C GLY A 349 24.98 -27.58 -1.02
N PRO A 350 25.27 -28.42 0.00
CA PRO A 350 24.60 -29.69 0.21
C PRO A 350 23.10 -29.55 0.48
N SER A 351 22.66 -28.50 1.16
CA SER A 351 21.24 -28.31 1.49
C SER A 351 20.40 -28.06 0.24
N LEU A 352 20.85 -27.19 -0.66
CA LEU A 352 20.17 -26.92 -1.92
C LEU A 352 20.23 -28.11 -2.89
N ALA A 353 21.31 -28.89 -2.89
CA ALA A 353 21.40 -30.12 -3.68
C ALA A 353 20.30 -31.14 -3.27
N ARG A 354 20.09 -31.33 -1.96
CA ARG A 354 19.01 -32.20 -1.46
C ARG A 354 17.62 -31.70 -1.82
N ILE A 355 17.39 -30.39 -1.69
CA ILE A 355 16.11 -29.77 -2.05
C ILE A 355 15.86 -29.89 -3.57
N ALA A 356 16.88 -29.76 -4.40
CA ALA A 356 16.79 -29.98 -5.85
C ALA A 356 16.42 -31.43 -6.18
N ASP A 357 17.04 -32.41 -5.52
CA ASP A 357 16.68 -33.82 -5.68
C ASP A 357 15.23 -34.08 -5.23
N ALA A 358 14.78 -33.44 -4.15
CA ALA A 358 13.39 -33.53 -3.70
C ALA A 358 12.42 -32.91 -4.72
N ALA A 359 12.74 -31.74 -5.27
CA ALA A 359 11.92 -31.03 -6.26
C ALA A 359 11.76 -31.85 -7.54
N ALA A 360 12.83 -32.54 -7.98
CA ALA A 360 12.77 -33.47 -9.09
C ALA A 360 11.84 -34.67 -8.80
N ARG A 361 11.92 -35.27 -7.60
CA ARG A 361 11.07 -36.41 -7.21
C ARG A 361 9.59 -36.04 -7.10
N THR A 362 9.28 -34.87 -6.56
CA THR A 362 7.90 -34.42 -6.32
C THR A 362 7.32 -33.63 -7.49
N SER A 363 8.15 -33.26 -8.46
CA SER A 363 7.78 -32.37 -9.58
C SER A 363 7.21 -31.03 -9.09
N THR A 364 7.74 -30.48 -7.99
CA THR A 364 7.30 -29.21 -7.42
C THR A 364 8.33 -28.10 -7.67
N THR A 365 7.88 -26.84 -7.61
CA THR A 365 8.77 -25.68 -7.50
C THR A 365 8.71 -25.16 -6.07
N VAL A 366 9.85 -24.81 -5.49
CA VAL A 366 9.93 -24.29 -4.12
C VAL A 366 10.76 -23.02 -4.05
N VAL A 367 10.40 -22.14 -3.12
CA VAL A 367 11.16 -20.94 -2.75
C VAL A 367 11.60 -21.11 -1.31
N VAL A 368 12.91 -21.12 -1.08
CA VAL A 368 13.54 -21.36 0.23
C VAL A 368 14.58 -20.28 0.52
N GLY A 369 14.83 -20.01 1.80
CA GLY A 369 15.79 -18.98 2.23
C GLY A 369 17.02 -19.57 2.92
N LEU A 370 18.19 -18.97 2.69
CA LEU A 370 19.44 -19.32 3.37
C LEU A 370 20.33 -18.10 3.57
N ALA A 371 21.22 -18.18 4.57
CA ALA A 371 22.44 -17.38 4.58
C ALA A 371 23.36 -17.90 3.47
N GLU A 372 23.59 -17.10 2.43
CA GLU A 372 24.45 -17.42 1.31
C GLU A 372 25.87 -16.90 1.58
N PHE A 373 26.90 -17.71 1.35
CA PHE A 373 28.27 -17.24 1.25
C PHE A 373 28.68 -17.09 -0.22
N ALA A 374 28.99 -15.86 -0.63
CA ALA A 374 29.44 -15.56 -1.99
C ALA A 374 30.27 -14.27 -1.98
N ASP A 375 31.19 -14.14 -2.94
CA ASP A 375 31.99 -12.91 -3.12
C ASP A 375 32.75 -12.48 -1.84
N ALA A 376 33.15 -13.46 -1.02
CA ALA A 376 33.79 -13.29 0.29
C ALA A 376 32.95 -12.54 1.34
N THR A 377 31.62 -12.46 1.14
CA THR A 377 30.66 -11.89 2.07
C THR A 377 29.43 -12.79 2.24
N PHE A 378 28.46 -12.34 3.03
CA PHE A 378 27.24 -13.08 3.35
C PHE A 378 26.00 -12.32 2.90
N TYR A 379 25.01 -13.05 2.38
CA TYR A 379 23.74 -12.48 1.94
C TYR A 379 22.56 -13.24 2.53
N ASN A 380 21.46 -12.54 2.82
CA ASN A 380 20.16 -13.17 3.00
C ASN A 380 19.58 -13.45 1.62
N THR A 381 19.48 -14.73 1.24
CA THR A 381 19.14 -15.13 -0.12
C THR A 381 17.91 -16.01 -0.16
N ALA A 382 16.97 -15.66 -1.05
CA ALA A 382 15.87 -16.53 -1.47
C ALA A 382 16.26 -17.26 -2.75
N VAL A 383 16.01 -18.57 -2.81
CA VAL A 383 16.37 -19.43 -3.95
C VAL A 383 15.13 -20.14 -4.45
N VAL A 384 14.93 -20.10 -5.77
CA VAL A 384 13.87 -20.83 -6.46
C VAL A 384 14.45 -22.12 -7.02
N VAL A 385 13.92 -23.25 -6.56
CA VAL A 385 14.36 -24.59 -6.96
C VAL A 385 13.19 -25.30 -7.61
N GLY A 386 13.38 -25.81 -8.82
CA GLY A 386 12.38 -26.57 -9.56
C GLY A 386 12.86 -27.98 -9.91
N PRO A 387 12.07 -28.73 -10.69
CA PRO A 387 12.39 -30.12 -11.02
C PRO A 387 13.69 -30.28 -11.83
N SER A 388 14.18 -29.22 -12.46
CA SER A 388 15.44 -29.19 -13.21
C SER A 388 16.63 -28.64 -12.40
N GLY A 389 16.46 -28.39 -11.10
CA GLY A 389 17.47 -27.80 -10.23
C GLY A 389 17.17 -26.34 -9.88
N ILE A 390 18.22 -25.57 -9.58
CA ILE A 390 18.09 -24.14 -9.22
C ILE A 390 17.68 -23.35 -10.47
N LEU A 391 16.58 -22.61 -10.34
CA LEU A 391 16.02 -21.78 -11.42
C LEU A 391 16.44 -20.31 -11.32
N GLY A 392 16.76 -19.86 -10.10
CA GLY A 392 17.26 -18.51 -9.83
C GLY A 392 17.36 -18.22 -8.34
N SER A 393 17.98 -17.10 -8.00
CA SER A 393 18.11 -16.61 -6.64
C SER A 393 17.92 -15.10 -6.58
N TYR A 394 17.70 -14.59 -5.37
CA TYR A 394 17.55 -13.18 -5.07
C TYR A 394 18.17 -12.89 -3.70
N ARG A 395 19.13 -11.95 -3.67
CA ARG A 395 19.75 -11.43 -2.45
C ARG A 395 18.93 -10.23 -1.97
N GLN A 396 18.53 -10.20 -0.70
CA GLN A 396 17.73 -9.13 -0.11
C GLN A 396 18.38 -7.76 -0.38
N THR A 397 17.61 -6.81 -0.93
CA THR A 397 18.16 -5.51 -1.33
C THR A 397 18.03 -4.45 -0.23
N HIS A 398 17.05 -4.60 0.65
CA HIS A 398 16.81 -3.74 1.82
C HIS A 398 17.05 -4.54 3.10
N VAL A 399 18.31 -4.73 3.46
CA VAL A 399 18.67 -5.37 4.74
C VAL A 399 18.25 -4.47 5.89
N ALA A 400 17.49 -5.01 6.85
CA ALA A 400 17.04 -4.22 8.01
C ALA A 400 18.26 -3.76 8.84
N PRO A 401 18.20 -2.60 9.53
CA PRO A 401 19.32 -2.12 10.34
C PRO A 401 19.87 -3.16 11.32
N ALA A 402 18.99 -3.96 11.92
CA ALA A 402 19.35 -5.03 12.85
C ALA A 402 20.13 -6.20 12.20
N ASP A 403 20.02 -6.38 10.89
CA ASP A 403 20.62 -7.50 10.15
C ASP A 403 21.89 -7.10 9.40
N THR A 404 22.25 -5.81 9.39
CA THR A 404 23.44 -5.29 8.70
C THR A 404 24.76 -5.79 9.29
N GLU A 405 24.75 -6.35 10.52
CA GLU A 405 25.92 -7.03 11.08
C GLU A 405 26.16 -8.43 10.47
N PHE A 406 25.13 -9.03 9.87
CA PHE A 406 25.17 -10.38 9.31
C PHE A 406 25.25 -10.42 7.79
N PHE A 407 24.65 -9.45 7.11
CA PHE A 407 24.44 -9.51 5.67
C PHE A 407 24.79 -8.21 4.95
N ASP A 408 25.42 -8.36 3.79
CA ASP A 408 25.49 -7.31 2.77
C ASP A 408 24.19 -7.29 1.95
N ALA A 409 23.88 -6.13 1.38
CA ALA A 409 22.72 -5.97 0.50
C ALA A 409 22.99 -6.50 -0.91
N GLY A 410 21.98 -7.14 -1.50
CA GLY A 410 21.90 -7.37 -2.94
C GLY A 410 21.75 -6.07 -3.73
N ASP A 411 21.88 -6.13 -5.05
CA ASP A 411 21.94 -4.93 -5.92
C ASP A 411 20.96 -4.98 -7.11
N SER A 412 20.09 -5.99 -7.18
CA SER A 412 19.24 -6.20 -8.34
C SER A 412 17.97 -6.98 -8.00
N TRP A 413 16.88 -6.68 -8.71
CA TRP A 413 15.63 -7.44 -8.60
C TRP A 413 15.66 -8.72 -9.45
N ALA A 414 15.14 -9.80 -8.90
CA ALA A 414 14.98 -11.07 -9.60
C ALA A 414 13.57 -11.24 -10.17
N VAL A 415 13.49 -11.63 -11.44
CA VAL A 415 12.24 -11.97 -12.14
C VAL A 415 12.42 -13.23 -12.97
N LEU A 416 11.65 -14.27 -12.68
CA LEU A 416 11.73 -15.59 -13.28
C LEU A 416 10.44 -15.93 -14.03
N ASP A 417 10.55 -16.54 -15.21
CA ASP A 417 9.39 -17.09 -15.91
C ASP A 417 9.23 -18.55 -15.49
N LEU A 418 8.16 -18.84 -14.75
CA LEU A 418 7.81 -20.18 -14.28
C LEU A 418 6.53 -20.65 -14.99
N PRO A 419 6.20 -21.95 -14.95
CA PRO A 419 4.90 -22.44 -15.44
C PRO A 419 3.70 -21.71 -14.81
N ALA A 420 3.84 -21.27 -13.56
CA ALA A 420 2.82 -20.51 -12.83
C ALA A 420 2.63 -19.06 -13.33
N GLY A 421 3.52 -18.55 -14.18
CA GLY A 421 3.56 -17.15 -14.60
C GLY A 421 4.92 -16.51 -14.37
N ARG A 422 5.03 -15.21 -14.62
CA ARG A 422 6.22 -14.43 -14.30
C ARG A 422 6.23 -14.11 -12.81
N VAL A 423 7.27 -14.54 -12.10
CA VAL A 423 7.39 -14.44 -10.65
C VAL A 423 8.50 -13.47 -10.27
N GLY A 424 8.16 -12.46 -9.48
CA GLY A 424 9.11 -11.58 -8.80
C GLY A 424 9.39 -12.06 -7.38
N ILE A 425 10.59 -11.80 -6.87
CA ILE A 425 11.01 -12.22 -5.54
C ILE A 425 11.28 -10.98 -4.69
N LEU A 426 10.65 -10.93 -3.52
CA LEU A 426 11.02 -10.07 -2.39
C LEU A 426 11.49 -10.94 -1.24
N LEU A 427 12.19 -10.37 -0.26
CA LEU A 427 12.68 -11.10 0.90
C LEU A 427 12.59 -10.23 2.15
N GLY A 428 11.90 -10.72 3.19
CA GLY A 428 11.78 -10.09 4.50
C GLY A 428 11.46 -8.59 4.40
N ASN A 429 12.40 -7.78 4.87
CA ASN A 429 12.29 -6.32 5.00
C ASN A 429 12.02 -5.57 3.68
N ASP A 430 12.29 -6.16 2.50
CA ASP A 430 11.98 -5.54 1.20
C ASP A 430 10.48 -5.14 1.08
N VAL A 431 9.60 -5.87 1.76
CA VAL A 431 8.14 -5.69 1.63
C VAL A 431 7.63 -4.38 2.24
N HIS A 432 8.40 -3.77 3.14
CA HIS A 432 8.10 -2.46 3.72
C HIS A 432 8.32 -1.31 2.73
N PHE A 433 9.08 -1.55 1.65
CA PHE A 433 9.36 -0.58 0.61
C PHE A 433 8.37 -0.77 -0.55
N PRO A 434 7.34 0.07 -0.68
CA PRO A 434 6.32 -0.11 -1.71
C PRO A 434 6.87 -0.06 -3.14
N GLU A 435 7.97 0.68 -3.34
CA GLU A 435 8.68 0.75 -4.62
C GLU A 435 9.11 -0.64 -5.11
N ALA A 436 9.49 -1.54 -4.21
CA ALA A 436 9.94 -2.89 -4.54
C ALA A 436 8.84 -3.69 -5.26
N GLY A 437 7.65 -3.76 -4.65
CA GLY A 437 6.49 -4.41 -5.24
C GLY A 437 6.07 -3.77 -6.56
N ARG A 438 6.11 -2.43 -6.64
CA ARG A 438 5.74 -1.70 -7.85
C ARG A 438 6.73 -1.93 -9.00
N VAL A 439 8.04 -1.98 -8.74
CA VAL A 439 9.05 -2.31 -9.76
C VAL A 439 8.82 -3.72 -10.32
N LEU A 440 8.57 -4.71 -9.46
CA LEU A 440 8.27 -6.08 -9.92
C LEU A 440 7.00 -6.12 -10.77
N ALA A 441 5.94 -5.42 -10.38
CA ALA A 441 4.72 -5.31 -11.19
C ALA A 441 5.00 -4.67 -12.56
N LEU A 442 5.81 -3.60 -12.60
CA LEU A 442 6.22 -2.92 -13.85
C LEU A 442 7.10 -3.80 -14.74
N ARG A 443 7.79 -4.80 -14.18
CA ARG A 443 8.53 -5.83 -14.93
C ARG A 443 7.65 -6.97 -15.44
N GLY A 444 6.33 -6.87 -15.23
CA GLY A 444 5.35 -7.83 -15.72
C GLY A 444 5.14 -9.04 -14.82
N CYS A 445 5.55 -8.97 -13.55
CA CYS A 445 5.30 -10.05 -12.60
C CYS A 445 3.81 -10.25 -12.38
N ASP A 446 3.37 -11.50 -12.46
CA ASP A 446 2.03 -11.94 -12.12
C ASP A 446 1.94 -12.30 -10.62
N ILE A 447 3.00 -12.92 -10.12
CA ILE A 447 3.13 -13.37 -8.74
C ILE A 447 4.34 -12.67 -8.12
N VAL A 448 4.19 -12.20 -6.89
CA VAL A 448 5.31 -11.81 -6.04
C VAL A 448 5.37 -12.80 -4.87
N VAL A 449 6.51 -13.44 -4.69
CA VAL A 449 6.78 -14.31 -3.54
C VAL A 449 7.64 -13.56 -2.53
N CYS A 450 7.36 -13.74 -1.25
CA CYS A 450 8.09 -13.10 -0.17
C CYS A 450 8.27 -14.06 1.01
N PRO A 451 9.39 -14.81 1.06
CA PRO A 451 9.88 -15.41 2.29
C PRO A 451 10.17 -14.33 3.33
N ALA A 452 9.78 -14.51 4.58
CA ALA A 452 10.01 -13.55 5.65
C ALA A 452 10.10 -14.20 7.03
N ALA A 453 10.68 -13.49 7.99
CA ALA A 453 10.65 -13.75 9.42
C ALA A 453 10.58 -12.40 10.15
N MET A 454 9.35 -11.91 10.30
CA MET A 454 9.05 -10.58 10.84
C MET A 454 7.74 -10.59 11.64
N SER A 455 7.51 -9.56 12.45
CA SER A 455 6.14 -9.28 12.95
C SER A 455 5.32 -8.73 11.78
N ALA A 456 4.22 -9.41 11.46
CA ALA A 456 3.41 -9.04 10.32
C ALA A 456 2.58 -7.78 10.64
N PRO A 457 2.63 -6.72 9.81
CA PRO A 457 1.76 -5.56 9.97
C PRO A 457 0.31 -5.92 9.62
N VAL A 458 -0.46 -6.21 10.67
CA VAL A 458 -1.86 -6.63 10.62
C VAL A 458 -2.71 -5.86 11.62
N GLY A 459 -4.02 -5.79 11.40
CA GLY A 459 -4.95 -5.11 12.29
C GLY A 459 -6.39 -5.60 12.13
N GLY A 460 -7.12 -5.62 13.24
CA GLY A 460 -8.52 -6.02 13.28
C GLY A 460 -9.50 -4.88 13.01
N HIS A 461 -10.76 -5.24 12.77
CA HIS A 461 -11.90 -4.32 12.70
C HIS A 461 -13.07 -4.90 13.49
N VAL A 462 -13.79 -4.06 14.22
CA VAL A 462 -14.91 -4.50 15.09
C VAL A 462 -16.20 -4.81 14.34
N GLY A 463 -16.22 -4.54 13.03
CA GLY A 463 -17.38 -4.63 12.15
C GLY A 463 -17.98 -3.26 11.87
N THR A 464 -18.87 -3.18 10.89
CA THR A 464 -19.57 -1.95 10.50
C THR A 464 -21.07 -2.18 10.45
N THR A 465 -21.82 -1.14 10.82
CA THR A 465 -23.28 -1.10 10.69
C THR A 465 -23.73 -0.52 9.36
N ILE A 466 -22.81 0.05 8.58
CA ILE A 466 -23.11 0.66 7.30
C ILE A 466 -23.47 -0.45 6.30
N PRO A 467 -24.59 -0.33 5.57
CA PRO A 467 -24.92 -1.29 4.54
C PRO A 467 -23.88 -1.21 3.42
N HIS A 468 -23.53 -2.35 2.85
CA HIS A 468 -22.69 -2.43 1.64
C HIS A 468 -23.44 -3.13 0.53
N GLN A 469 -23.11 -2.78 -0.73
CA GLN A 469 -23.61 -3.52 -1.88
C GLN A 469 -22.73 -4.75 -2.14
N GLY A 470 -23.34 -5.89 -2.43
CA GLY A 470 -22.61 -7.13 -2.75
C GLY A 470 -22.16 -7.91 -1.53
N ALA A 471 -21.13 -8.75 -1.70
CA ALA A 471 -20.65 -9.71 -0.70
C ALA A 471 -19.53 -9.15 0.21
N ILE A 472 -19.51 -7.83 0.43
CA ILE A 472 -18.54 -7.16 1.29
C ILE A 472 -18.80 -7.57 2.74
N LEU A 473 -17.74 -8.00 3.43
CA LEU A 473 -17.82 -8.45 4.82
C LEU A 473 -18.07 -7.25 5.76
N THR A 474 -19.18 -7.28 6.49
CA THR A 474 -19.56 -6.26 7.49
C THR A 474 -19.22 -6.66 8.92
N ASP A 475 -19.06 -7.96 9.16
CA ASP A 475 -18.77 -8.48 10.50
C ASP A 475 -17.37 -8.11 10.97
N ALA A 476 -17.15 -8.28 12.28
CA ALA A 476 -15.84 -8.18 12.88
C ALA A 476 -14.85 -9.11 12.17
N ASP A 477 -13.63 -8.62 11.96
CA ASP A 477 -12.57 -9.38 11.32
C ASP A 477 -11.24 -9.06 11.98
N PRO A 478 -10.60 -10.04 12.63
CA PRO A 478 -9.31 -9.84 13.29
C PRO A 478 -8.17 -9.58 12.30
N LEU A 479 -8.38 -9.79 11.00
CA LEU A 479 -7.39 -9.62 9.94
C LEU A 479 -7.88 -8.66 8.85
N HIS A 480 -8.61 -7.63 9.26
CA HIS A 480 -9.13 -6.60 8.36
C HIS A 480 -8.02 -5.93 7.56
N TRP A 481 -7.00 -5.43 8.25
CA TRP A 481 -5.78 -4.96 7.66
C TRP A 481 -4.76 -6.09 7.64
N HIS A 482 -4.24 -6.37 6.45
CA HIS A 482 -3.04 -7.15 6.24
C HIS A 482 -2.23 -6.40 5.19
N HIS A 483 -1.05 -5.90 5.54
CA HIS A 483 -0.29 -5.05 4.62
C HIS A 483 0.02 -5.75 3.28
N MET A 484 0.26 -7.07 3.30
CA MET A 484 0.54 -7.82 2.07
C MET A 484 -0.68 -7.96 1.15
N ARG A 485 -1.90 -7.86 1.69
CA ARG A 485 -3.12 -7.78 0.88
C ARG A 485 -3.17 -6.46 0.11
N VAL A 486 -2.74 -5.37 0.74
CA VAL A 486 -2.62 -4.06 0.08
C VAL A 486 -1.52 -4.09 -0.98
N ARG A 487 -0.38 -4.72 -0.69
CA ARG A 487 0.70 -4.95 -1.68
C ARG A 487 0.24 -5.74 -2.90
N ALA A 488 -0.62 -6.74 -2.71
CA ALA A 488 -1.22 -7.52 -3.79
C ALA A 488 -2.12 -6.65 -4.68
N GLY A 489 -3.10 -5.98 -4.06
CA GLY A 489 -4.09 -5.16 -4.75
C GLY A 489 -3.48 -3.97 -5.50
N GLU A 490 -2.65 -3.16 -4.84
CA GLU A 490 -2.09 -1.94 -5.42
C GLU A 490 -1.18 -2.23 -6.63
N ASN A 491 -0.63 -3.44 -6.73
CA ASN A 491 0.25 -3.86 -7.81
C ASN A 491 -0.43 -4.81 -8.81
N ASN A 492 -1.72 -5.13 -8.58
CA ASN A 492 -2.47 -6.17 -9.27
C ASN A 492 -1.65 -7.45 -9.46
N VAL A 493 -0.99 -7.93 -8.41
CA VAL A 493 -0.23 -9.18 -8.38
C VAL A 493 -0.91 -10.17 -7.44
N TRP A 494 -0.74 -11.46 -7.69
CA TRP A 494 -0.86 -12.41 -6.61
C TRP A 494 0.34 -12.24 -5.67
N PHE A 495 0.10 -12.16 -4.36
CA PHE A 495 1.18 -11.98 -3.38
C PHE A 495 1.22 -13.18 -2.44
N ALA A 496 2.32 -13.95 -2.49
CA ALA A 496 2.53 -15.13 -1.65
C ALA A 496 3.55 -14.81 -0.56
N PHE A 497 3.05 -14.52 0.64
CA PHE A 497 3.84 -14.18 1.81
C PHE A 497 3.97 -15.39 2.74
N ALA A 498 5.19 -15.91 2.89
CA ALA A 498 5.49 -17.02 3.78
C ALA A 498 6.34 -16.50 4.94
N ASN A 499 5.74 -16.40 6.12
CA ASN A 499 6.37 -15.79 7.28
C ASN A 499 6.67 -16.83 8.37
N ALA A 500 7.73 -16.59 9.14
CA ALA A 500 8.03 -17.39 10.31
C ALA A 500 6.97 -17.20 11.40
N PHE A 501 6.62 -18.30 12.07
CA PHE A 501 5.87 -18.27 13.34
C PHE A 501 6.84 -18.64 14.46
N ASP A 502 7.35 -17.62 15.14
CA ASP A 502 8.28 -17.73 16.25
C ASP A 502 7.97 -16.66 17.32
N PRO A 503 7.00 -16.94 18.22
CA PRO A 503 6.60 -15.99 19.25
C PRO A 503 7.74 -15.56 20.19
N ASP A 504 8.75 -16.42 20.38
CA ASP A 504 9.90 -16.11 21.25
C ASP A 504 10.79 -15.01 20.64
N ARG A 505 10.79 -14.88 19.30
CA ARG A 505 11.44 -13.78 18.55
C ARG A 505 10.49 -12.66 18.14
N GLY A 506 9.22 -12.74 18.52
CA GLY A 506 8.19 -11.75 18.14
C GLY A 506 7.66 -11.90 16.71
N PHE A 507 7.85 -13.05 16.07
CA PHE A 507 7.31 -13.33 14.74
C PHE A 507 5.99 -14.08 14.89
N ASP A 508 4.90 -13.43 14.52
CA ASP A 508 3.51 -13.84 14.77
C ASP A 508 2.88 -14.62 13.61
N GLY A 509 3.61 -14.84 12.51
CA GLY A 509 3.13 -15.57 11.35
C GLY A 509 2.30 -14.71 10.41
N HIS A 510 1.00 -14.96 10.31
CA HIS A 510 0.10 -14.34 9.32
C HIS A 510 0.52 -14.59 7.86
N SER A 511 1.00 -15.80 7.56
CA SER A 511 1.33 -16.18 6.18
C SER A 511 0.07 -16.28 5.32
N GLY A 512 0.14 -15.83 4.08
CA GLY A 512 -1.01 -15.93 3.17
C GLY A 512 -0.67 -15.78 1.68
N VAL A 513 -1.61 -16.24 0.85
CA VAL A 513 -1.65 -15.95 -0.59
C VAL A 513 -2.81 -14.99 -0.84
N PHE A 514 -2.49 -13.78 -1.29
CA PHE A 514 -3.42 -12.67 -1.47
C PHE A 514 -3.68 -12.40 -2.95
N GLY A 515 -4.94 -12.19 -3.30
CA GLY A 515 -5.40 -11.94 -4.68
C GLY A 515 -5.10 -10.52 -5.18
N PRO A 516 -5.11 -10.33 -6.52
CA PRO A 516 -4.69 -9.08 -7.18
C PRO A 516 -5.76 -7.99 -7.25
N ASP A 517 -7.00 -8.28 -6.89
CA ASP A 517 -8.13 -7.37 -7.07
C ASP A 517 -8.58 -6.78 -5.73
N THR A 518 -8.42 -5.46 -5.62
CA THR A 518 -8.80 -4.65 -4.46
C THR A 518 -10.31 -4.55 -4.27
N PHE A 519 -11.10 -4.68 -5.33
CA PHE A 519 -12.54 -4.42 -5.34
C PHE A 519 -13.38 -5.70 -5.37
N ALA A 520 -12.74 -6.88 -5.47
CA ALA A 520 -13.42 -8.15 -5.55
C ALA A 520 -13.75 -8.73 -4.17
N PHE A 521 -15.03 -9.03 -3.95
CA PHE A 521 -15.53 -9.74 -2.77
C PHE A 521 -16.42 -10.94 -3.16
N PRO A 522 -16.32 -12.11 -2.49
CA PRO A 522 -15.31 -12.42 -1.47
C PRO A 522 -13.89 -12.38 -2.05
N ARG A 523 -12.91 -12.00 -1.22
CA ARG A 523 -11.52 -11.87 -1.65
C ARG A 523 -10.97 -13.24 -2.06
N GLY A 524 -10.21 -13.28 -3.16
CA GLY A 524 -9.45 -14.46 -3.53
C GLY A 524 -8.19 -14.58 -2.69
N GLU A 525 -8.28 -15.16 -1.50
CA GLU A 525 -7.12 -15.31 -0.61
C GLU A 525 -7.20 -16.57 0.27
N SER A 526 -6.06 -16.95 0.85
CA SER A 526 -5.92 -18.04 1.82
C SER A 526 -4.84 -17.66 2.83
N VAL A 527 -5.12 -17.78 4.12
CA VAL A 527 -4.26 -17.26 5.20
C VAL A 527 -4.19 -18.24 6.37
N VAL A 528 -2.99 -18.40 6.96
CA VAL A 528 -2.78 -19.02 8.27
C VAL A 528 -2.45 -17.92 9.27
N THR A 529 -3.15 -17.89 10.41
CA THR A 529 -2.99 -16.82 11.40
C THR A 529 -2.06 -17.22 12.53
N THR A 530 -2.56 -17.97 13.51
CA THR A 530 -1.96 -18.05 14.87
C THR A 530 -1.24 -19.36 15.19
N GLU A 531 -1.01 -20.23 14.20
CA GLU A 531 -0.31 -21.50 14.41
C GLU A 531 0.59 -21.87 13.24
N ARG A 532 1.50 -22.84 13.44
CA ARG A 532 2.25 -23.43 12.34
C ARG A 532 1.30 -24.13 11.39
N GLY A 533 1.49 -23.93 10.09
CA GLY A 533 0.58 -24.47 9.09
C GLY A 533 0.99 -24.10 7.67
N ALA A 534 0.06 -24.25 6.74
CA ALA A 534 0.21 -23.76 5.38
C ALA A 534 -1.11 -23.23 4.85
N ALA A 535 -1.05 -22.20 4.01
CA ALA A 535 -2.19 -21.67 3.28
C ALA A 535 -1.98 -21.89 1.79
N THR A 536 -3.01 -22.43 1.13
CA THR A 536 -2.99 -22.70 -0.31
C THR A 536 -4.11 -21.93 -0.99
N ALA A 537 -3.78 -21.28 -2.11
CA ALA A 537 -4.75 -20.69 -3.02
C ALA A 537 -4.46 -21.13 -4.46
N VAL A 538 -5.51 -21.21 -5.28
CA VAL A 538 -5.36 -21.41 -6.73
C VAL A 538 -5.13 -20.04 -7.37
N VAL A 539 -3.90 -19.82 -7.81
CA VAL A 539 -3.47 -18.62 -8.52
C VAL A 539 -3.72 -18.82 -10.01
N ASP A 540 -4.46 -17.90 -10.62
CA ASP A 540 -4.74 -17.90 -12.06
C ASP A 540 -3.97 -16.75 -12.73
N THR A 541 -3.00 -17.11 -13.57
CA THR A 541 -2.21 -16.17 -14.38
C THR A 541 -2.45 -16.32 -15.88
N THR A 542 -3.46 -17.11 -16.27
CA THR A 542 -3.79 -17.35 -17.66
C THR A 542 -4.29 -16.08 -18.34
N ASN A 543 -4.01 -15.96 -19.64
CA ASN A 543 -4.73 -15.04 -20.50
C ASN A 543 -6.03 -15.71 -20.98
N LEU A 544 -7.19 -15.07 -20.83
CA LEU A 544 -8.43 -15.59 -21.43
C LEU A 544 -8.43 -15.26 -22.92
N ASP A 545 -8.99 -16.15 -23.77
CA ASP A 545 -8.98 -16.13 -25.25
C ASP A 545 -9.36 -14.77 -25.89
N SER A 546 -8.43 -13.82 -25.83
CA SER A 546 -8.55 -12.43 -26.27
C SER A 546 -7.16 -11.87 -26.55
N VAL A 547 -7.08 -10.96 -27.52
CA VAL A 547 -5.84 -10.23 -27.86
C VAL A 547 -5.44 -9.26 -26.74
N TYR A 548 -6.43 -8.76 -25.98
CA TYR A 548 -6.21 -7.97 -24.77
C TYR A 548 -6.40 -8.84 -23.54
N PRO A 549 -5.50 -8.77 -22.55
CA PRO A 549 -5.68 -9.52 -21.32
C PRO A 549 -6.88 -9.05 -20.53
N THR A 550 -7.66 -10.02 -20.09
CA THR A 550 -8.86 -9.83 -19.27
C THR A 550 -8.66 -10.28 -17.83
N ASN A 551 -7.61 -11.06 -17.55
CA ASN A 551 -7.19 -11.38 -16.19
C ASN A 551 -6.56 -10.14 -15.54
N VAL A 552 -7.05 -9.77 -14.35
CA VAL A 552 -6.60 -8.58 -13.58
C VAL A 552 -5.08 -8.55 -13.42
N VAL A 553 -4.45 -9.71 -13.20
CA VAL A 553 -3.01 -9.80 -12.98
C VAL A 553 -2.19 -9.46 -14.22
N ARG A 554 -2.75 -9.70 -15.41
CA ARG A 554 -2.14 -9.40 -16.71
C ARG A 554 -2.48 -8.00 -17.19
N ARG A 555 -3.71 -7.55 -16.93
CA ARG A 555 -4.21 -6.24 -17.34
C ARG A 555 -3.61 -5.11 -16.50
N LYS A 556 -3.35 -5.35 -15.22
CA LYS A 556 -2.71 -4.43 -14.28
C LYS A 556 -3.41 -3.08 -14.15
N ASP A 557 -4.71 -3.08 -13.92
CA ASP A 557 -5.55 -1.88 -13.97
C ASP A 557 -5.01 -0.69 -13.16
N LEU A 558 -4.73 -0.88 -11.87
CA LEU A 558 -4.19 0.19 -11.02
C LEU A 558 -2.81 0.63 -11.49
N VAL A 559 -1.97 -0.29 -11.99
CA VAL A 559 -0.64 0.06 -12.52
C VAL A 559 -0.73 0.79 -13.85
N SER A 560 -1.72 0.48 -14.69
CA SER A 560 -1.96 1.14 -15.98
C SER A 560 -2.46 2.58 -15.82
N MET A 561 -3.17 2.87 -14.73
CA MET A 561 -3.72 4.18 -14.41
C MET A 561 -2.71 5.13 -13.74
N ARG A 562 -1.48 4.69 -13.51
CA ARG A 562 -0.42 5.54 -12.94
C ARG A 562 -0.13 6.74 -13.83
N LEU A 563 0.33 7.82 -13.21
CA LEU A 563 0.78 9.03 -13.91
C LEU A 563 2.24 9.36 -13.57
N PRO A 564 3.24 8.64 -14.12
CA PRO A 564 4.65 8.74 -13.71
C PRO A 564 5.26 10.15 -13.77
N HIS A 565 4.74 11.02 -14.63
CA HIS A 565 5.19 12.40 -14.75
C HIS A 565 4.91 13.25 -13.49
N HIS A 566 4.05 12.78 -12.57
CA HIS A 566 3.83 13.38 -11.26
C HIS A 566 4.76 12.87 -10.16
N TYR A 567 5.62 11.87 -10.43
CA TYR A 567 6.45 11.22 -9.41
C TYR A 567 7.97 11.31 -9.64
N PRO A 568 8.53 12.45 -10.11
CA PRO A 568 9.96 12.56 -10.38
C PRO A 568 10.82 12.31 -9.13
N THR A 569 10.30 12.63 -7.93
CA THR A 569 11.00 12.45 -6.65
C THR A 569 11.26 10.98 -6.30
N LEU A 570 10.50 10.03 -6.82
CA LEU A 570 10.65 8.62 -6.44
C LEU A 570 11.99 8.01 -6.85
N SER A 571 12.58 8.50 -7.94
CA SER A 571 13.86 8.02 -8.46
C SER A 571 15.03 8.95 -8.13
N ALA A 572 14.77 10.04 -7.40
CA ALA A 572 15.84 10.87 -6.85
C ALA A 572 16.38 10.21 -5.58
N ALA A 573 17.70 10.34 -5.34
CA ALA A 573 18.25 10.13 -4.02
C ALA A 573 17.47 11.02 -3.03
N SER A 574 17.04 10.46 -1.89
CA SER A 574 16.26 11.21 -0.89
C SER A 574 16.92 12.56 -0.60
N LYS A 575 16.15 13.64 -0.65
CA LYS A 575 16.64 15.01 -0.39
C LYS A 575 16.81 15.32 1.12
N VAL A 576 16.87 14.30 1.99
CA VAL A 576 16.93 14.46 3.45
C VAL A 576 17.97 13.44 3.96
N ALA A 577 19.08 13.76 4.63
CA ALA A 577 19.57 15.00 5.22
C ALA A 577 21.08 15.17 4.92
N VAL A 578 21.45 16.30 4.31
CA VAL A 578 22.80 16.88 4.48
C VAL A 578 22.55 18.18 5.23
N ASP A 579 22.68 18.10 6.56
CA ASP A 579 23.08 19.21 7.42
C ASP A 579 23.32 18.59 8.81
N ALA A 580 24.60 18.24 9.04
CA ALA A 580 25.15 17.82 10.32
C ALA A 580 25.55 19.03 11.18
#